data_AF-C4A120-F1
#
_entry.id   AF-C4A120-F1
#
_cell.length_a   1.000
_cell.length_b   1.000
_cell.length_c   1.000
_cell.angle_alpha   90.00
_cell.angle_beta   90.00
_cell.angle_gamma   90.00
#
_symmetry.space_group_name_H-M   'P 1'
#
loop_
_entity.id
_entity.type
_entity.pdbx_description
1 polymer ?
#
loop_
_entity_poly.entity_id
_entity_poly.type
_entity_poly.pdbx_seq_one_letter_code
_entity_poly.pdbx_strand_id
1 'polypeptide(L)'
;MPTEAEAPMGTVGPSAPIELTGFPNPTGQPEHHPTSTSNMSDTDLFSATCPKDYTEFRGICYRKSEKPGNSFSNAAAACRKDGGTLAMPKDAATDTFLISLHKPEDIYSIEYFWIGLHDQHREGSFEWVDGTPLGEYTSWGQGQPDDHGDGEDCVLFSESNGRTRWSDFPCYYYFLFICQVIPDRTDDDGANEGRSLKNFIRAHRSCMVAVVVILTIMGLTTVILMIKMEISELSVAVAALSNMDIKVKPIVSFEKVGKTLVSVQ
;
A
#
# COMPACT_ATOMS: atom_id res chain seq x y z
N MET A 1 2.21 30.74 58.41
CA MET A 1 0.78 31.11 58.58
C MET A 1 0.46 32.13 57.50
N PRO A 2 -0.45 31.78 56.58
CA PRO A 2 -1.87 31.92 56.86
C PRO A 2 -2.62 30.60 56.80
N THR A 3 -3.63 30.51 57.64
CA THR A 3 -4.59 29.42 57.81
C THR A 3 -5.74 29.61 56.81
N GLU A 4 -5.89 28.68 55.87
CA GLU A 4 -7.12 28.57 55.08
C GLU A 4 -8.10 27.61 55.75
N ALA A 5 -9.34 28.06 55.83
CA ALA A 5 -10.43 27.48 56.57
C ALA A 5 -11.04 26.29 55.82
N GLU A 6 -11.28 25.19 56.54
CA GLU A 6 -12.05 24.04 56.06
C GLU A 6 -13.55 24.39 55.96
N ALA A 7 -14.14 24.10 54.80
CA ALA A 7 -15.58 24.14 54.60
C ALA A 7 -16.23 22.80 55.02
N PRO A 8 -17.40 22.80 55.67
CA PRO A 8 -18.02 21.57 56.15
C PRO A 8 -18.68 20.75 55.03
N MET A 9 -18.40 19.45 55.07
CA MET A 9 -18.97 18.36 54.26
C MET A 9 -20.50 18.26 54.45
N GLY A 10 -21.25 18.35 53.35
CA GLY A 10 -22.68 18.09 53.33
C GLY A 10 -22.97 16.59 53.49
N THR A 11 -23.90 16.26 54.38
CA THR A 11 -24.33 14.89 54.70
C THR A 11 -25.23 14.32 53.58
N VAL A 12 -24.80 13.22 52.98
CA VAL A 12 -25.60 12.42 52.04
C VAL A 12 -26.53 11.51 52.84
N GLY A 13 -27.85 11.70 52.71
CA GLY A 13 -28.87 10.82 53.27
C GLY A 13 -29.05 9.54 52.43
N PRO A 14 -29.41 8.39 53.03
CA PRO A 14 -29.59 7.15 52.30
C PRO A 14 -30.92 7.15 51.53
N SER A 15 -30.86 6.94 50.22
CA SER A 15 -32.04 6.63 49.40
C SER A 15 -32.32 5.13 49.45
N ALA A 16 -33.56 4.78 49.82
CA ALA A 16 -34.06 3.43 49.93
C ALA A 16 -34.24 2.72 48.57
N PRO A 17 -34.28 1.38 48.52
CA PRO A 17 -34.44 0.62 47.28
C PRO A 17 -35.92 0.50 46.88
N ILE A 18 -36.21 0.67 45.59
CA ILE A 18 -37.54 0.37 45.02
C ILE A 18 -37.51 -1.01 44.36
N GLU A 19 -38.57 -1.75 44.69
CA GLU A 19 -38.84 -3.17 44.52
C GLU A 19 -39.22 -3.57 43.08
N LEU A 20 -38.80 -4.78 42.68
CA LEU A 20 -39.17 -5.46 41.44
C LEU A 20 -40.58 -6.05 41.51
N THR A 21 -41.42 -5.73 40.52
CA THR A 21 -42.59 -6.52 40.06
C THR A 21 -42.69 -6.29 38.53
N GLY A 22 -42.99 -7.20 37.61
CA GLY A 22 -43.53 -8.56 37.65
C GLY A 22 -44.67 -8.69 36.61
N PHE A 23 -44.38 -9.30 35.45
CA PHE A 23 -45.29 -9.97 34.46
C PHE A 23 -46.18 -9.13 33.49
N PRO A 24 -46.71 -9.68 32.37
CA PRO A 24 -46.48 -10.99 31.71
C PRO A 24 -46.16 -10.92 30.18
N ASN A 25 -45.70 -12.07 29.67
CA ASN A 25 -45.47 -12.42 28.26
C ASN A 25 -46.78 -12.89 27.59
N PRO A 26 -47.10 -12.51 26.33
CA PRO A 26 -48.15 -13.16 25.55
C PRO A 26 -47.57 -14.13 24.51
N THR A 27 -47.93 -15.39 24.69
CA THR A 27 -47.83 -16.50 23.74
C THR A 27 -48.59 -16.23 22.44
N GLY A 28 -47.99 -16.61 21.32
CA GLY A 28 -48.63 -16.63 20.00
C GLY A 28 -47.78 -17.37 18.99
N GLN A 29 -47.94 -18.70 18.93
CA GLN A 29 -47.35 -19.59 17.93
C GLN A 29 -48.47 -20.10 17.02
N PRO A 30 -48.22 -20.32 15.72
CA PRO A 30 -48.85 -21.42 15.01
C PRO A 30 -47.80 -22.43 14.53
N GLU A 31 -48.14 -23.70 14.70
CA GLU A 31 -47.38 -24.88 14.32
C GLU A 31 -47.24 -25.01 12.79
N HIS A 32 -46.03 -25.30 12.32
CA HIS A 32 -45.81 -25.97 11.03
C HIS A 32 -44.95 -27.22 11.22
N HIS A 33 -45.47 -28.31 10.66
CA HIS A 33 -44.92 -29.67 10.62
C HIS A 33 -43.51 -29.73 10.00
N PRO A 34 -42.62 -30.65 10.43
CA PRO A 34 -41.23 -30.63 10.00
C PRO A 34 -41.07 -31.32 8.64
N THR A 35 -40.84 -30.54 7.59
CA THR A 35 -40.25 -31.05 6.36
C THR A 35 -38.74 -31.06 6.54
N SER A 36 -38.15 -32.24 6.40
CA SER A 36 -36.71 -32.45 6.35
C SER A 36 -36.06 -31.56 5.30
N THR A 37 -35.34 -30.54 5.75
CA THR A 37 -34.29 -29.86 4.98
C THR A 37 -33.11 -29.67 5.91
N SER A 38 -31.99 -30.26 5.54
CA SER A 38 -30.68 -30.20 6.16
C SER A 38 -30.42 -28.88 6.89
N ASN A 39 -30.20 -28.95 8.20
CA ASN A 39 -29.46 -27.93 8.95
C ASN A 39 -28.04 -27.87 8.41
N MET A 40 -27.82 -27.08 7.36
CA MET A 40 -26.49 -26.63 6.99
C MET A 40 -26.24 -25.41 7.86
N SER A 41 -25.45 -25.62 8.90
CA SER A 41 -25.02 -24.58 9.83
C SER A 41 -24.27 -23.50 9.05
N ASP A 42 -24.79 -22.26 9.06
CA ASP A 42 -24.09 -21.04 8.61
C ASP A 42 -22.93 -20.67 9.55
N THR A 43 -22.11 -21.65 9.98
CA THR A 43 -20.98 -21.45 10.88
C THR A 43 -19.64 -21.82 10.26
N ASP A 44 -19.56 -21.90 8.94
CA ASP A 44 -18.29 -22.17 8.25
C ASP A 44 -18.06 -21.22 7.06
N LEU A 45 -18.40 -19.94 7.27
CA LEU A 45 -18.03 -18.86 6.36
C LEU A 45 -16.89 -18.07 7.01
N PHE A 46 -15.67 -18.55 6.76
CA PHE A 46 -14.39 -17.86 6.88
C PHE A 46 -13.99 -17.37 8.28
N SER A 47 -13.47 -18.29 9.10
CA SER A 47 -12.69 -17.94 10.29
C SER A 47 -11.36 -17.30 9.87
N ALA A 48 -11.33 -15.97 9.81
CA ALA A 48 -10.11 -15.18 9.67
C ALA A 48 -9.12 -15.61 10.78
N THR A 49 -8.10 -16.37 10.41
CA THR A 49 -7.16 -16.98 11.36
C THR A 49 -5.84 -16.23 11.32
N CYS A 50 -5.23 -16.03 12.48
CA CYS A 50 -3.96 -15.35 12.56
C CYS A 50 -2.86 -16.05 11.76
N PRO A 51 -1.91 -15.29 11.17
CA PRO A 51 -0.72 -15.89 10.58
C PRO A 51 0.03 -16.75 11.60
N LYS A 52 0.87 -17.66 11.09
CA LYS A 52 1.71 -18.49 11.95
C LYS A 52 2.52 -17.62 12.92
N ASP A 53 2.57 -18.06 14.18
CA ASP A 53 3.30 -17.41 15.28
C ASP A 53 2.72 -16.06 15.73
N TYR A 54 1.53 -15.68 15.26
CA TYR A 54 0.75 -14.57 15.81
C TYR A 54 -0.27 -15.06 16.82
N THR A 55 -0.52 -14.23 17.84
CA THR A 55 -1.55 -14.45 18.87
C THR A 55 -2.71 -13.50 18.64
N GLU A 56 -3.94 -14.02 18.62
CA GLU A 56 -5.15 -13.23 18.46
C GLU A 56 -5.51 -12.48 19.75
N PHE A 57 -5.94 -11.23 19.60
CA PHE A 57 -6.58 -10.46 20.64
C PHE A 57 -7.58 -9.46 20.02
N ARG A 58 -8.87 -9.63 20.34
CA ARG A 58 -9.98 -8.74 19.92
C ARG A 58 -10.07 -8.53 18.40
N GLY A 59 -9.86 -9.60 17.64
CA GLY A 59 -9.93 -9.64 16.19
C GLY A 59 -8.68 -9.14 15.47
N ILE A 60 -7.59 -8.89 16.19
CA ILE A 60 -6.30 -8.47 15.63
C ILE A 60 -5.22 -9.47 16.07
N CYS A 61 -4.30 -9.77 15.17
CA CYS A 61 -3.22 -10.72 15.39
C CYS A 61 -1.95 -9.96 15.74
N TYR A 62 -1.24 -10.38 16.79
CA TYR A 62 -0.01 -9.73 17.24
C TYR A 62 1.16 -10.70 17.37
N ARG A 63 2.37 -10.24 17.08
CA ARG A 63 3.60 -11.02 17.27
C ARG A 63 4.77 -10.14 17.68
N LYS A 64 5.48 -10.55 18.72
CA LYS A 64 6.79 -10.01 19.14
C LYS A 64 7.89 -10.50 18.20
N SER A 65 8.81 -9.65 17.80
CA SER A 65 9.98 -10.07 17.02
C SER A 65 10.96 -10.90 17.85
N GLU A 66 11.71 -11.74 17.15
CA GLU A 66 12.89 -12.43 17.71
C GLU A 66 14.13 -11.53 17.59
N LYS A 67 15.21 -11.90 18.29
CA LYS A 67 16.52 -11.24 18.18
C LYS A 67 17.19 -11.56 16.83
N PRO A 68 18.00 -10.65 16.26
CA PRO A 68 18.32 -9.31 16.75
C PRO A 68 17.19 -8.29 16.50
N GLY A 69 17.23 -7.17 17.22
CA GLY A 69 16.34 -6.03 17.01
C GLY A 69 16.60 -5.28 15.70
N ASN A 70 15.76 -4.28 15.41
CA ASN A 70 15.83 -3.40 14.24
C ASN A 70 15.62 -1.93 14.63
N SER A 71 16.06 -1.01 13.76
CA SER A 71 15.60 0.38 13.78
C SER A 71 14.09 0.47 13.60
N PHE A 72 13.46 1.56 14.04
CA PHE A 72 12.01 1.76 13.92
C PHE A 72 11.53 1.57 12.48
N SER A 73 12.23 2.16 11.51
CA SER A 73 11.90 2.07 10.09
C SER A 73 11.99 0.64 9.54
N ASN A 74 13.02 -0.12 9.95
CA ASN A 74 13.20 -1.51 9.55
C ASN A 74 12.20 -2.44 10.24
N ALA A 75 11.84 -2.16 11.49
CA ALA A 75 10.78 -2.85 12.23
C ALA A 75 9.41 -2.66 11.54
N ALA A 76 9.06 -1.42 11.20
CA ALA A 76 7.86 -1.12 10.42
C ALA A 76 7.87 -1.82 9.04
N ALA A 77 9.02 -1.86 8.37
CA ALA A 77 9.17 -2.60 7.12
C ALA A 77 9.01 -4.11 7.30
N ALA A 78 9.48 -4.68 8.40
CA ALA A 78 9.30 -6.09 8.73
C ALA A 78 7.82 -6.42 8.94
N CYS A 79 7.08 -5.63 9.73
CA CYS A 79 5.66 -5.86 9.93
C CYS A 79 4.84 -5.72 8.63
N ARG A 80 5.23 -4.79 7.73
CA ARG A 80 4.61 -4.66 6.41
C ARG A 80 4.80 -5.90 5.52
N LYS A 81 5.88 -6.67 5.70
CA LYS A 81 6.07 -7.94 4.96
C LYS A 81 5.04 -9.00 5.34
N ASP A 82 4.50 -8.92 6.55
CA ASP A 82 3.45 -9.82 7.04
C ASP A 82 2.04 -9.30 6.75
N GLY A 83 1.92 -8.22 5.96
CA GLY A 83 0.63 -7.57 5.67
C GLY A 83 0.10 -6.70 6.81
N GLY A 84 0.95 -6.36 7.78
CA GLY A 84 0.58 -5.61 8.97
C GLY A 84 1.34 -4.29 9.16
N THR A 85 1.30 -3.80 10.38
CA THR A 85 2.01 -2.60 10.84
C THR A 85 2.73 -2.88 12.16
N LEU A 86 3.55 -1.94 12.63
CA LEU A 86 3.89 -1.92 14.06
C LEU A 86 2.59 -1.85 14.88
N ALA A 87 2.59 -2.47 16.06
CA ALA A 87 1.42 -2.55 16.91
C ALA A 87 1.04 -1.17 17.49
N MET A 88 -0.24 -0.87 17.56
CA MET A 88 -0.79 0.41 17.96
C MET A 88 -1.71 0.21 19.18
N PRO A 89 -1.17 0.12 20.42
CA PRO A 89 -1.98 -0.03 21.63
C PRO A 89 -2.79 1.24 21.94
N LYS A 90 -3.92 1.42 21.25
CA LYS A 90 -4.80 2.58 21.39
C LYS A 90 -5.74 2.51 22.60
N ASP A 91 -5.68 1.44 23.38
CA ASP A 91 -6.45 1.27 24.61
C ASP A 91 -5.69 0.43 25.65
N ALA A 92 -6.11 0.53 26.92
CA ALA A 92 -5.47 -0.13 28.05
C ALA A 92 -5.47 -1.66 27.97
N ALA A 93 -6.50 -2.26 27.36
CA ALA A 93 -6.60 -3.70 27.25
C ALA A 93 -5.60 -4.23 26.22
N THR A 94 -5.47 -3.55 25.09
CA THR A 94 -4.49 -3.85 24.05
C THR A 94 -3.07 -3.63 24.59
N ASP A 95 -2.80 -2.51 25.26
CA ASP A 95 -1.51 -2.21 25.89
C ASP A 95 -1.05 -3.33 26.83
N THR A 96 -1.94 -3.73 27.75
CA THR A 96 -1.68 -4.83 28.70
C THR A 96 -1.43 -6.15 27.98
N PHE A 97 -2.21 -6.44 26.94
CA PHE A 97 -2.02 -7.64 26.14
C PHE A 97 -0.66 -7.65 25.44
N LEU A 98 -0.23 -6.53 24.82
CA LEU A 98 1.07 -6.45 24.17
C LEU A 98 2.23 -6.65 25.16
N ILE A 99 2.14 -6.08 26.36
CA ILE A 99 3.12 -6.31 27.44
C ILE A 99 3.17 -7.80 27.80
N SER A 100 2.03 -8.50 27.83
CA SER A 100 1.99 -9.93 28.15
C SER A 100 2.63 -10.85 27.11
N LEU A 101 2.85 -10.38 25.88
CA LEU A 101 3.60 -11.11 24.86
C LEU A 101 5.07 -11.26 25.23
N HIS A 102 5.56 -10.45 26.19
CA HIS A 102 6.87 -10.62 26.78
C HIS A 102 6.84 -11.73 27.83
N LYS A 103 7.40 -12.89 27.47
CA LYS A 103 7.89 -13.89 28.44
C LYS A 103 9.40 -13.71 28.52
N PRO A 104 9.95 -13.12 29.59
CA PRO A 104 11.39 -13.11 29.77
C PRO A 104 11.82 -14.57 29.91
N GLU A 105 12.56 -15.10 28.93
CA GLU A 105 13.24 -16.40 29.07
C GLU A 105 14.28 -16.32 30.20
N ASP A 106 14.84 -15.12 30.41
CA ASP A 106 15.75 -14.78 31.47
C ASP A 106 15.18 -13.62 32.29
N ILE A 107 14.98 -13.82 33.59
CA ILE A 107 14.48 -12.79 34.54
C ILE A 107 15.41 -11.56 34.65
N TYR A 108 16.60 -11.61 34.03
CA TYR A 108 17.60 -10.55 34.01
C TYR A 108 17.68 -9.81 32.65
N SER A 109 16.92 -10.22 31.63
CA SER A 109 16.94 -9.52 30.33
C SER A 109 15.83 -8.47 30.27
N ILE A 110 16.21 -7.19 30.35
CA ILE A 110 15.31 -6.09 30.01
C ILE A 110 15.23 -6.01 28.49
N GLU A 111 14.06 -6.27 27.92
CA GLU A 111 13.81 -6.17 26.49
C GLU A 111 12.95 -4.94 26.17
N TYR A 112 13.37 -4.16 25.18
CA TYR A 112 12.64 -3.01 24.66
C TYR A 112 11.96 -3.36 23.35
N PHE A 113 10.74 -2.83 23.14
CA PHE A 113 9.93 -3.15 21.96
C PHE A 113 9.38 -1.91 21.29
N TRP A 114 9.75 -1.65 20.04
CA TRP A 114 9.09 -0.62 19.23
C TRP A 114 7.59 -0.92 19.09
N ILE A 115 6.79 0.13 19.25
CA ILE A 115 5.37 0.19 18.88
C ILE A 115 5.19 1.21 17.76
N GLY A 116 4.00 1.27 17.18
CA GLY A 116 3.72 2.10 16.01
C GLY A 116 3.44 3.56 16.33
N LEU A 117 3.97 4.13 17.41
CA LEU A 117 3.78 5.53 17.79
C LEU A 117 5.08 6.31 17.55
N HIS A 118 4.98 7.49 16.96
CA HIS A 118 6.12 8.36 16.63
C HIS A 118 5.66 9.81 16.45
N ASP A 119 6.60 10.75 16.45
CA ASP A 119 6.37 12.16 16.12
C ASP A 119 7.41 12.73 15.14
N GLN A 120 8.09 11.85 14.40
CA GLN A 120 9.06 12.14 13.32
C GLN A 120 8.64 13.25 12.31
N HIS A 121 7.34 13.54 12.16
CA HIS A 121 6.88 14.62 11.28
C HIS A 121 6.88 16.00 11.96
N ARG A 122 6.62 16.04 13.26
CA ARG A 122 6.54 17.25 14.06
C ARG A 122 6.67 16.91 15.54
N GLU A 123 7.77 17.37 16.14
CA GLU A 123 8.06 17.25 17.56
C GLU A 123 6.87 17.59 18.47
N GLY A 124 6.60 16.72 19.43
CA GLY A 124 5.49 16.81 20.38
C GLY A 124 4.12 16.50 19.80
N SER A 125 4.02 16.14 18.52
CA SER A 125 2.78 15.80 17.82
C SER A 125 2.76 14.33 17.41
N PHE A 126 2.64 13.45 18.41
CA PHE A 126 2.61 12.00 18.22
C PHE A 126 1.43 11.52 17.36
N GLU A 127 1.74 10.61 16.45
CA GLU A 127 0.81 9.90 15.60
C GLU A 127 1.19 8.43 15.46
N TRP A 128 0.19 7.63 15.14
CA TRP A 128 0.36 6.23 14.86
C TRP A 128 0.83 6.01 13.42
N VAL A 129 1.48 4.87 13.15
CA VAL A 129 1.97 4.49 11.79
C VAL A 129 0.86 4.36 10.73
N ASP A 130 -0.43 4.40 11.13
CA ASP A 130 -1.57 4.50 10.23
C ASP A 130 -2.01 5.95 9.91
N GLY A 131 -1.29 6.95 10.45
CA GLY A 131 -1.53 8.37 10.31
C GLY A 131 -2.59 8.94 11.26
N THR A 132 -3.14 8.15 12.17
CA THR A 132 -4.09 8.67 13.17
C THR A 132 -3.35 9.33 14.34
N PRO A 133 -3.85 10.44 14.91
CA PRO A 133 -3.18 11.12 16.02
C PRO A 133 -3.19 10.29 17.31
N LEU A 134 -2.25 10.57 18.22
CA LEU A 134 -2.29 10.09 19.61
C LEU A 134 -3.57 10.63 20.28
N GLY A 135 -4.56 9.77 20.47
CA GLY A 135 -5.84 10.11 21.10
C GLY A 135 -5.72 10.34 22.61
N GLU A 136 -6.80 10.10 23.35
CA GLU A 136 -6.83 10.35 24.80
C GLU A 136 -6.04 9.31 25.62
N TYR A 137 -5.93 8.08 25.12
CA TYR A 137 -5.22 7.01 25.82
C TYR A 137 -3.71 7.15 25.65
N THR A 138 -2.98 7.18 26.78
CA THR A 138 -1.52 7.08 26.80
C THR A 138 -1.05 6.17 27.92
N SER A 139 0.07 5.48 27.71
CA SER A 139 0.73 4.65 28.72
C SER A 139 2.16 5.13 28.98
N TRP A 140 2.40 6.45 28.91
CA TRP A 140 3.72 7.05 29.14
C TRP A 140 4.31 6.64 30.50
N GLY A 141 5.62 6.42 30.48
CA GLY A 141 6.44 6.25 31.67
C GLY A 141 6.50 7.55 32.49
N GLN A 142 6.97 7.43 33.73
CA GLN A 142 7.16 8.62 34.54
C GLN A 142 8.23 9.53 33.92
N GLY A 143 7.84 10.77 33.60
CA GLY A 143 8.73 11.75 32.99
C GLY A 143 8.84 11.63 31.47
N GLN A 144 8.00 10.81 30.82
CA GLN A 144 7.99 10.62 29.36
C GLN A 144 6.73 11.26 28.74
N PRO A 145 6.76 11.64 27.46
CA PRO A 145 7.96 11.73 26.63
C PRO A 145 8.88 12.89 27.08
N ASP A 146 10.20 12.75 26.95
CA ASP A 146 11.17 13.79 27.35
C ASP A 146 12.07 14.32 26.23
N ASP A 147 11.95 13.79 25.01
CA ASP A 147 12.74 14.19 23.85
C ASP A 147 14.23 14.34 24.19
N HIS A 148 14.81 13.32 24.82
CA HIS A 148 16.15 13.44 25.38
C HIS A 148 17.22 13.70 24.31
N GLY A 149 17.70 14.93 24.26
CA GLY A 149 18.74 15.35 23.32
C GLY A 149 18.21 15.80 21.97
N ASP A 150 16.94 16.20 21.88
CA ASP A 150 16.26 16.76 20.71
C ASP A 150 16.29 15.79 19.50
N GLY A 151 15.77 14.56 19.68
CA GLY A 151 15.74 13.56 18.62
C GLY A 151 15.20 12.17 19.01
N GLU A 152 14.33 12.09 20.02
CA GLU A 152 13.71 10.83 20.46
C GLU A 152 12.38 10.53 19.77
N ASP A 153 12.30 10.63 18.44
CA ASP A 153 11.01 10.70 17.75
C ASP A 153 10.19 9.38 17.64
N CYS A 154 10.59 8.29 18.32
CA CYS A 154 10.01 6.95 18.17
C CYS A 154 9.73 6.28 19.51
N VAL A 155 8.60 5.57 19.61
CA VAL A 155 8.14 5.07 20.92
C VAL A 155 8.29 3.56 21.07
N LEU A 156 8.73 3.14 22.25
CA LEU A 156 8.89 1.75 22.65
C LEU A 156 8.24 1.44 24.00
N PHE A 157 7.99 0.16 24.27
CA PHE A 157 7.81 -0.35 25.62
C PHE A 157 9.16 -0.45 26.34
N SER A 158 9.27 0.19 27.49
CA SER A 158 10.42 0.20 28.39
C SER A 158 10.01 -0.29 29.78
N GLU A 159 10.78 -1.21 30.35
CA GLU A 159 10.58 -1.65 31.73
C GLU A 159 11.40 -0.77 32.69
N SER A 160 10.72 -0.15 33.64
CA SER A 160 11.33 0.61 34.72
C SER A 160 10.62 0.32 36.04
N ASN A 161 11.39 -0.03 37.08
CA ASN A 161 10.89 -0.33 38.42
C ASN A 161 9.77 -1.40 38.46
N GLY A 162 9.90 -2.45 37.64
CA GLY A 162 8.92 -3.54 37.56
C GLY A 162 7.60 -3.14 36.89
N ARG A 163 7.58 -2.05 36.11
CA ARG A 163 6.46 -1.62 35.30
C ARG A 163 6.92 -1.36 33.87
N THR A 164 6.23 -1.95 32.90
CA THR A 164 6.44 -1.67 31.49
C THR A 164 5.52 -0.53 31.06
N ARG A 165 6.09 0.54 30.51
CA ARG A 165 5.39 1.75 30.05
C ARG A 165 6.03 2.27 28.76
N TRP A 166 5.40 3.24 28.11
CA TRP A 166 5.93 3.86 26.90
C TRP A 166 7.06 4.83 27.21
N SER A 167 8.06 4.84 26.34
CA SER A 167 9.19 5.78 26.35
C SER A 167 9.43 6.20 24.91
N ASP A 168 9.68 7.48 24.67
CA ASP A 168 10.25 7.95 23.42
C ASP A 168 11.76 7.65 23.39
N PHE A 169 12.33 7.44 22.19
CA PHE A 169 13.73 7.03 22.01
C PHE A 169 14.21 7.27 20.56
N PRO A 170 15.51 7.46 20.27
CA PRO A 170 15.95 7.74 18.92
C PRO A 170 15.70 6.56 17.98
N CYS A 171 15.00 6.84 16.88
CA CYS A 171 14.48 5.85 15.93
C CYS A 171 15.52 4.90 15.30
N TYR A 172 16.81 5.28 15.32
CA TYR A 172 17.89 4.53 14.69
C TYR A 172 18.44 3.39 15.56
N TYR A 173 18.03 3.28 16.84
CA TYR A 173 18.45 2.18 17.71
C TYR A 173 17.77 0.85 17.38
N TYR A 174 18.46 -0.24 17.69
CA TYR A 174 18.05 -1.59 17.34
C TYR A 174 17.36 -2.26 18.51
N PHE A 175 16.02 -2.31 18.47
CA PHE A 175 15.20 -2.97 19.47
C PHE A 175 14.31 -4.03 18.86
N LEU A 176 13.80 -4.91 19.72
CA LEU A 176 12.71 -5.79 19.31
C LEU A 176 11.48 -4.93 18.98
N PHE A 177 10.47 -5.54 18.41
CA PHE A 177 9.27 -4.81 17.97
C PHE A 177 8.07 -5.72 17.97
N ILE A 178 6.87 -5.13 18.05
CA ILE A 178 5.63 -5.90 18.00
C ILE A 178 4.89 -5.52 16.71
N CYS A 179 4.55 -6.52 15.92
CA CYS A 179 3.70 -6.36 14.75
C CYS A 179 2.23 -6.60 15.10
N GLN A 180 1.33 -5.90 14.41
CA GLN A 180 -0.09 -6.22 14.36
C GLN A 180 -0.53 -6.48 12.92
N VAL A 181 -1.41 -7.46 12.73
CA VAL A 181 -2.00 -7.84 11.45
C VAL A 181 -3.51 -7.97 11.65
N ILE A 182 -4.30 -7.36 10.79
CA ILE A 182 -5.74 -7.64 10.73
C ILE A 182 -5.88 -8.95 9.95
N PRO A 183 -6.38 -10.04 10.56
CA PRO A 183 -6.53 -11.30 9.85
C PRO A 183 -7.45 -11.09 8.65
N ASP A 184 -6.99 -11.52 7.48
CA ASP A 184 -7.72 -11.34 6.24
C ASP A 184 -9.02 -12.15 6.37
N ARG A 185 -10.16 -11.44 6.41
CA ARG A 185 -11.42 -12.11 6.15
C ARG A 185 -11.33 -12.47 4.69
N THR A 186 -11.25 -13.75 4.37
CA THR A 186 -11.54 -14.22 3.03
C THR A 186 -13.04 -14.02 2.77
N ASP A 187 -13.51 -12.78 2.83
CA ASP A 187 -14.75 -12.36 2.24
C ASP A 187 -14.46 -12.40 0.73
N ASP A 188 -14.98 -13.43 0.06
CA ASP A 188 -14.89 -13.61 -1.40
C ASP A 188 -15.48 -12.42 -2.20
N ASP A 189 -15.98 -11.39 -1.50
CA ASP A 189 -16.51 -10.15 -2.06
C ASP A 189 -15.48 -9.00 -2.16
N GLY A 190 -14.40 -8.99 -1.36
CA GLY A 190 -13.42 -7.89 -1.32
C GLY A 190 -12.30 -7.95 -2.37
N ALA A 191 -12.05 -9.14 -2.93
CA ALA A 191 -11.02 -9.34 -3.94
C ALA A 191 -11.42 -8.85 -5.35
N ASN A 192 -12.70 -8.50 -5.56
CA ASN A 192 -13.22 -8.09 -6.86
C ASN A 192 -12.94 -6.62 -7.20
N GLU A 193 -12.97 -5.69 -6.23
CA GLU A 193 -12.77 -4.25 -6.50
C GLU A 193 -11.32 -3.95 -6.94
N GLY A 194 -10.34 -4.43 -6.16
CA GLY A 194 -8.91 -4.21 -6.42
C GLY A 194 -8.35 -5.02 -7.60
N ARG A 195 -8.92 -6.21 -7.86
CA ARG A 195 -8.56 -7.04 -9.03
C ARG A 195 -9.19 -6.47 -10.30
N SER A 196 -10.40 -5.94 -10.24
CA SER A 196 -11.07 -5.25 -11.35
C SER A 196 -10.27 -4.02 -11.78
N LEU A 197 -9.85 -3.16 -10.84
CA LEU A 197 -9.06 -1.97 -11.18
C LEU A 197 -7.68 -2.32 -11.75
N LYS A 198 -6.96 -3.29 -11.18
CA LYS A 198 -5.65 -3.74 -11.71
C LYS A 198 -5.78 -4.39 -13.09
N ASN A 199 -6.81 -5.20 -13.30
CA ASN A 199 -7.09 -5.81 -14.61
C ASN A 199 -7.54 -4.76 -15.64
N PHE A 200 -8.34 -3.77 -15.24
CA PHE A 200 -8.75 -2.65 -16.08
C PHE A 200 -7.54 -1.81 -16.50
N ILE A 201 -6.65 -1.45 -15.57
CA ILE A 201 -5.42 -0.70 -15.89
C ILE A 201 -4.53 -1.52 -16.84
N ARG A 202 -4.38 -2.84 -16.61
CA ARG A 202 -3.59 -3.71 -17.48
C ARG A 202 -4.20 -3.83 -18.88
N ALA A 203 -5.52 -4.02 -18.98
CA ALA A 203 -6.24 -4.08 -20.24
C ALA A 203 -6.19 -2.74 -20.99
N HIS A 204 -6.34 -1.61 -20.28
CA HIS A 204 -6.28 -0.28 -20.86
C HIS A 204 -4.88 0.05 -21.38
N ARG A 205 -3.82 -0.30 -20.62
CA ARG A 205 -2.43 -0.18 -21.09
C ARG A 205 -2.17 -1.07 -22.30
N SER A 206 -2.69 -2.30 -22.31
CA SER A 206 -2.58 -3.20 -23.47
C SER A 206 -3.30 -2.67 -24.71
N CYS A 207 -4.50 -2.10 -24.54
CA CYS A 207 -5.29 -1.51 -25.61
C CYS A 207 -4.60 -0.27 -26.20
N MET A 208 -4.12 0.63 -25.35
CA MET A 208 -3.35 1.80 -25.78
C MET A 208 -2.11 1.42 -26.60
N VAL A 209 -1.34 0.41 -26.14
CA VAL A 209 -0.16 -0.06 -26.88
C VAL A 209 -0.56 -0.64 -28.25
N ALA A 210 -1.63 -1.43 -28.32
CA ALA A 210 -2.11 -1.98 -29.58
C ALA A 210 -2.57 -0.89 -30.58
N VAL A 211 -3.30 0.12 -30.10
CA VAL A 211 -3.75 1.25 -30.94
C VAL A 211 -2.55 2.04 -31.47
N VAL A 212 -1.55 2.32 -30.64
CA VAL A 212 -0.33 3.02 -31.07
C VAL A 212 0.41 2.21 -32.13
N VAL A 213 0.55 0.90 -31.95
CA VAL A 213 1.19 0.01 -32.95
C VAL A 213 0.41 -0.04 -34.26
N ILE A 214 -0.92 -0.07 -34.22
CA ILE A 214 -1.75 -0.07 -35.44
C ILE A 214 -1.61 1.27 -36.17
N LEU A 215 -1.65 2.40 -35.47
CA LEU A 215 -1.49 3.72 -36.07
C LEU A 215 -0.09 3.91 -36.68
N THR A 216 0.96 3.39 -36.03
CA THR A 216 2.31 3.46 -36.58
C THR A 216 2.46 2.56 -37.81
N ILE A 217 1.90 1.35 -37.79
CA ILE A 217 1.89 0.45 -38.95
C ILE A 217 1.12 1.08 -40.11
N MET A 218 -0.10 1.56 -39.87
CA MET A 218 -0.90 2.23 -40.90
C MET A 218 -0.17 3.45 -41.45
N GLY A 219 0.40 4.30 -40.58
CA GLY A 219 1.21 5.44 -40.99
C GLY A 219 2.40 5.03 -41.86
N LEU A 220 3.21 4.07 -41.42
CA LEU A 220 4.35 3.54 -42.18
C LEU A 220 3.92 2.98 -43.54
N THR A 221 2.84 2.21 -43.60
CA THR A 221 2.35 1.64 -44.86
C THR A 221 1.92 2.71 -45.86
N THR A 222 1.22 3.76 -45.40
CA THR A 222 0.82 4.88 -46.28
C THR A 222 2.03 5.64 -46.83
N VAL A 223 3.04 5.93 -45.99
CA VAL A 223 4.29 6.58 -46.42
C VAL A 223 5.04 5.73 -47.43
N ILE A 224 5.16 4.42 -47.19
CA ILE A 224 5.81 3.49 -48.13
C ILE A 224 5.08 3.45 -49.47
N LEU A 225 3.74 3.47 -49.48
CA LEU A 225 2.96 3.51 -50.72
C LEU A 225 3.14 4.83 -51.47
N MET A 226 3.17 5.97 -50.77
CA MET A 226 3.47 7.27 -51.38
C MET A 226 4.86 7.29 -52.04
N ILE A 227 5.88 6.77 -51.35
CA ILE A 227 7.24 6.64 -51.91
C ILE A 227 7.23 5.71 -53.13
N LYS A 228 6.51 4.58 -53.08
CA LYS A 228 6.41 3.65 -54.23
C LYS A 228 5.75 4.29 -55.44
N MET A 229 4.71 5.10 -55.23
CA MET A 229 4.06 5.83 -56.32
C MET A 229 5.02 6.83 -56.96
N GLU A 230 5.73 7.63 -56.16
CA GLU A 230 6.69 8.62 -56.68
C GLU A 230 7.88 7.97 -57.41
N ILE A 231 8.40 6.85 -56.88
CA ILE A 231 9.43 6.05 -57.58
C ILE A 231 8.88 5.48 -58.89
N SER A 232 7.62 5.04 -58.94
CA SER A 232 7.03 4.49 -60.17
C SER A 232 6.89 5.56 -61.26
N GLU A 233 6.48 6.79 -60.90
CA GLU A 233 6.43 7.93 -61.81
C GLU A 233 7.85 8.26 -62.34
N LEU A 234 8.85 8.28 -61.45
CA LEU A 234 10.25 8.44 -61.86
C LEU A 234 10.71 7.34 -62.81
N SER A 235 10.32 6.09 -62.58
CA SER A 235 10.71 4.96 -63.43
C SER A 235 10.10 5.06 -64.83
N VAL A 236 8.85 5.52 -64.94
CA VAL A 236 8.17 5.78 -66.22
C VAL A 236 8.85 6.93 -66.95
N ALA A 237 9.19 8.01 -66.24
CA ALA A 237 9.91 9.14 -66.82
C ALA A 237 11.31 8.74 -67.34
N VAL A 238 12.04 7.92 -66.58
CA VAL A 238 13.34 7.37 -67.02
C VAL A 238 13.19 6.44 -68.22
N ALA A 239 12.18 5.57 -68.25
CA ALA A 239 11.91 4.70 -69.39
C ALA A 239 11.51 5.47 -70.66
N ALA A 240 10.75 6.57 -70.49
CA ALA A 240 10.43 7.48 -71.59
C ALA A 240 11.69 8.16 -72.14
N LEU A 241 12.60 8.59 -71.27
CA LEU A 241 13.89 9.16 -71.67
C LEU A 241 14.82 8.13 -72.34
N SER A 242 14.82 6.87 -71.90
CA SER A 242 15.64 5.82 -72.54
C SER A 242 15.13 5.40 -73.92
N ASN A 243 13.81 5.47 -74.15
CA ASN A 243 13.20 5.19 -75.45
C ASN A 243 13.33 6.36 -76.44
N MET A 244 13.70 7.54 -75.97
CA MET A 244 14.16 8.63 -76.83
C MET A 244 15.60 8.36 -77.27
N ASP A 245 15.75 7.37 -78.16
CA ASP A 245 16.96 7.20 -78.95
C ASP A 245 17.28 8.52 -79.66
N ILE A 246 18.28 9.23 -79.14
CA ILE A 246 18.95 10.31 -79.86
C ILE A 246 19.58 9.64 -81.09
N LYS A 247 18.91 9.76 -82.25
CA LYS A 247 19.48 9.44 -83.56
C LYS A 247 20.68 10.36 -83.83
N VAL A 248 21.84 10.03 -83.27
CA VAL A 248 23.11 10.52 -83.79
C VAL A 248 23.34 9.80 -85.12
N LYS A 249 22.98 10.45 -86.23
CA LYS A 249 23.22 9.95 -87.59
C LYS A 249 24.74 9.75 -87.78
N PRO A 250 25.22 8.58 -88.24
CA PRO A 250 26.60 8.45 -88.67
C PRO A 250 26.76 9.17 -90.02
N ILE A 251 27.65 10.16 -90.10
CA ILE A 251 28.05 10.80 -91.36
C ILE A 251 29.43 10.28 -91.75
N VAL A 252 29.46 9.23 -92.57
CA VAL A 252 30.64 8.81 -93.37
C VAL A 252 30.07 8.03 -94.57
N SER A 253 30.42 8.16 -95.84
CA SER A 253 31.48 8.82 -96.61
C SER A 253 31.04 8.81 -98.09
N PHE A 254 31.46 9.76 -98.94
CA PHE A 254 31.70 9.47 -100.36
C PHE A 254 32.84 10.32 -100.92
N GLU A 255 33.80 9.63 -101.53
CA GLU A 255 35.08 10.08 -102.03
C GLU A 255 35.00 10.51 -103.52
N LYS A 256 35.80 11.53 -103.87
CA LYS A 256 36.35 11.92 -105.20
C LYS A 256 35.41 12.27 -106.37
N VAL A 257 35.51 13.52 -106.83
CA VAL A 257 36.03 14.01 -108.14
C VAL A 257 36.22 15.54 -107.93
N GLY A 258 37.39 16.15 -107.98
CA GLY A 258 38.22 16.36 -109.17
C GLY A 258 37.98 17.75 -109.78
N LYS A 259 38.99 18.62 -109.67
CA LYS A 259 39.34 19.74 -110.56
C LYS A 259 38.56 21.07 -110.49
N THR A 260 39.35 22.13 -110.23
CA THR A 260 39.52 23.37 -111.02
C THR A 260 39.30 24.65 -110.22
N LEU A 261 40.44 25.33 -109.99
CA LEU A 261 40.70 26.77 -110.12
C LEU A 261 39.48 27.72 -110.17
N VAL A 262 39.50 28.79 -109.38
CA VAL A 262 39.84 30.16 -109.85
C VAL A 262 39.82 31.13 -108.65
N SER A 263 40.88 31.94 -108.60
CA SER A 263 41.11 33.14 -107.78
C SER A 263 40.29 34.33 -108.27
N VAL A 264 39.72 35.15 -107.36
CA VAL A 264 39.57 36.63 -107.37
C VAL A 264 39.15 37.00 -105.93
N GLN A 265 39.76 37.90 -105.14
CA GLN A 265 40.64 39.05 -105.37
C GLN A 265 41.65 39.18 -104.22
#